data_AF-F2Q861-F1
#
_entry.id   AF-F2Q861-F1
#
_cell.length_a   1.000
_cell.length_b   1.000
_cell.length_c   1.000
_cell.angle_alpha   90.00
_cell.angle_beta   90.00
_cell.angle_gamma   90.00
#
_symmetry.space_group_name_H-M   'P 1'
#
loop_
_entity.id
_entity.type
_entity.pdbx_description
1 polymer ?
#
loop_
_entity_poly.entity_id
_entity_poly.type
_entity_poly.pdbx_seq_one_letter_code
_entity_poly.pdbx_strand_id
1 'polypeptide(L)'
;MKRSQFVWLATLLPLLFPIVAIAKNEQPGVPMLLQFAERYQQREPVQKEKVPPKQQKVRPPSPPANKSGQQSAKERELTLGLQKAQRQLLQQQQVIAGLQQQVEQLNKVKQEKVANPEFDFSTVSVMFSKLRQAMAITPNEQHAKTLVAQAQQKNLQTEQTVTQIAKQRAQEQAELAKMSQQVTDADKRYQQVSAKLHEKEQIEARLESEVVQLRGRDKLFATSEILKSATARQSYAAGVALGKDINKMEQERSGWGVDVDRQALFSGVTDAFTGQYKLVPKELDKAFSDSENVIATAREKAMKSAQKTNDEFVSNFKQKKGVQQSSSGFWYYIDYIGDEEIKGNAVIDIMVKESLTDGTVINDMESNNKVVSQPLNDYPALFQEALRLLKNHGSITLVVPPSLAYGEQGNLPEIPPNATMVYEVRIAEAKDAVVK
;
A
#
# COMPACT_ATOMS: atom_id res chain seq x y z
N MET A 1 -41.14 -20.51 -46.06
CA MET A 1 -40.59 -19.97 -47.34
C MET A 1 -40.39 -18.47 -47.11
N LYS A 2 -39.24 -17.81 -47.24
CA LYS A 2 -37.92 -18.06 -47.83
C LYS A 2 -36.84 -17.33 -47.00
N ARG A 3 -35.63 -17.89 -47.01
CA ARG A 3 -34.36 -17.31 -46.52
C ARG A 3 -33.86 -16.24 -47.52
N SER A 4 -33.11 -15.24 -47.04
CA SER A 4 -32.16 -14.44 -47.84
C SER A 4 -31.17 -13.77 -46.88
N GLN A 5 -30.04 -14.40 -46.53
CA GLN A 5 -28.73 -14.41 -47.22
C GLN A 5 -27.96 -13.09 -47.12
N PHE A 6 -26.94 -13.17 -46.25
CA PHE A 6 -25.72 -12.36 -46.16
C PHE A 6 -25.05 -12.12 -47.52
N VAL A 7 -24.61 -10.88 -47.78
CA VAL A 7 -23.45 -10.61 -48.65
C VAL A 7 -22.63 -9.50 -48.00
N TRP A 8 -21.42 -9.89 -47.56
CA TRP A 8 -20.30 -9.02 -47.25
C TRP A 8 -19.77 -8.40 -48.54
N LEU A 9 -19.45 -7.10 -48.55
CA LEU A 9 -18.58 -6.51 -49.56
C LEU A 9 -17.34 -5.95 -48.85
N ALA A 10 -16.27 -6.73 -49.00
CA ALA A 10 -14.93 -6.45 -48.57
C ALA A 10 -14.23 -5.55 -49.59
N THR A 11 -13.79 -4.37 -49.17
CA THR A 11 -12.65 -3.65 -49.77
C THR A 11 -11.98 -2.79 -48.71
N LEU A 12 -11.14 -3.40 -47.88
CA LEU A 12 -10.09 -2.72 -47.13
C LEU A 12 -8.77 -3.33 -47.60
N LEU A 13 -8.12 -2.65 -48.54
CA LEU A 13 -6.72 -2.85 -48.86
C LEU A 13 -5.91 -2.07 -47.81
N PRO A 14 -5.13 -2.70 -46.92
CA PRO A 14 -4.10 -1.96 -46.21
C PRO A 14 -2.88 -1.89 -47.12
N LEU A 15 -2.56 -0.68 -47.57
CA LEU A 15 -1.20 -0.34 -47.99
C LEU A 15 -0.29 -0.60 -46.77
N LEU A 16 0.41 -1.73 -46.81
CA LEU A 16 1.54 -2.05 -45.95
C LEU A 16 2.66 -1.02 -46.18
N PHE A 17 2.57 0.12 -45.51
CA PHE A 17 3.76 0.90 -45.20
C PHE A 17 4.37 0.30 -43.94
N PRO A 18 5.65 -0.13 -43.96
CA PRO A 18 6.33 -0.48 -42.74
C PRO A 18 6.42 0.79 -41.89
N ILE A 19 5.73 0.81 -40.76
CA ILE A 19 6.00 1.76 -39.67
C ILE A 19 7.41 1.41 -39.20
N VAL A 20 8.40 2.13 -39.72
CA VAL A 20 9.72 2.18 -39.10
C VAL A 20 9.49 2.72 -37.71
N ALA A 21 9.69 1.87 -36.70
CA ALA A 21 9.74 2.29 -35.32
C ALA A 21 10.88 3.32 -35.20
N ILE A 22 10.52 4.60 -35.14
CA ILE A 22 11.46 5.66 -34.80
C ILE A 22 11.80 5.45 -33.33
N ALA A 23 12.97 4.86 -33.07
CA ALA A 23 13.52 4.80 -31.73
C ALA A 23 13.68 6.23 -31.20
N LYS A 24 13.02 6.49 -30.08
CA LYS A 24 12.98 7.77 -29.37
C LYS A 24 14.31 7.94 -28.61
N ASN A 25 15.36 8.36 -29.31
CA ASN A 25 16.63 8.76 -28.70
C ASN A 25 16.58 10.29 -28.51
N GLU A 26 15.85 10.75 -27.48
CA GLU A 26 15.80 12.16 -27.11
C GLU A 26 17.08 12.50 -26.32
N GLN A 27 17.87 13.47 -26.80
CA GLN A 27 18.96 14.03 -26.00
C GLN A 27 18.40 15.07 -25.03
N PRO A 28 18.44 14.84 -23.70
CA PRO A 28 17.91 15.81 -22.76
C PRO A 28 18.71 17.12 -22.83
N GLY A 29 17.98 18.24 -22.94
CA GLY A 29 18.57 19.58 -23.01
C GLY A 29 18.99 20.05 -24.42
N VAL A 30 18.54 19.38 -25.49
CA VAL A 30 18.70 19.86 -26.88
C VAL A 30 17.32 20.04 -27.52
N PRO A 31 16.98 21.18 -28.15
CA PRO A 31 15.71 21.39 -28.83
C PRO A 31 15.37 20.27 -29.82
N MET A 32 14.11 19.84 -29.87
CA MET A 32 13.71 18.69 -30.70
C MET A 32 13.97 18.93 -32.19
N LEU A 33 13.83 20.18 -32.67
CA LEU A 33 14.18 20.55 -34.05
C LEU A 33 15.65 20.25 -34.39
N LEU A 34 16.57 20.36 -33.43
CA LEU A 34 18.00 20.06 -33.61
C LEU A 34 18.33 18.56 -33.46
N GLN A 35 17.55 17.81 -32.67
CA GLN A 35 17.76 16.38 -32.45
C GLN A 35 17.60 15.53 -33.72
N PHE A 36 16.83 15.99 -34.72
CA PHE A 36 16.68 15.27 -35.99
C PHE A 36 17.95 15.27 -36.83
N ALA A 37 18.82 16.25 -36.65
CA ALA A 37 20.05 16.38 -37.44
C ALA A 37 21.19 15.47 -36.94
N GLU A 38 21.20 15.07 -35.66
CA GLU A 38 22.15 14.08 -35.12
C GLU A 38 21.97 12.66 -35.72
N ARG A 39 20.80 12.35 -36.31
CA ARG A 39 20.50 11.02 -36.87
C ARG A 39 21.40 10.62 -38.05
N TYR A 40 22.15 11.56 -38.63
CA TYR A 40 23.13 11.26 -39.67
C TYR A 40 24.42 10.63 -39.14
N GLN A 41 24.75 10.78 -37.85
CA GLN A 41 26.00 10.25 -37.27
C GLN A 41 25.90 8.79 -36.77
N GLN A 42 24.71 8.21 -36.56
CA GLN A 42 24.54 6.89 -35.92
C GLN A 42 24.37 5.68 -36.87
N ARG A 43 24.61 5.82 -38.19
CA ARG A 43 24.56 4.67 -39.10
C ARG A 43 25.91 3.94 -39.19
N GLU A 44 26.14 3.03 -38.25
CA GLU A 44 27.08 1.90 -38.42
C GLU A 44 26.29 0.60 -38.72
N PRO A 45 26.87 -0.36 -39.47
CA PRO A 45 26.11 -1.47 -40.08
C PRO A 45 25.72 -2.58 -39.09
N VAL A 46 24.48 -3.06 -39.26
CA VAL A 46 23.82 -4.13 -38.51
C VAL A 46 24.58 -5.48 -38.58
N GLN A 47 24.87 -6.08 -37.42
CA GLN A 47 25.19 -7.51 -37.31
C GLN A 47 24.22 -8.25 -36.37
N LYS A 48 24.10 -9.56 -36.65
CA LYS A 48 22.94 -10.41 -36.40
C LYS A 48 22.92 -11.06 -35.01
N GLU A 49 21.70 -11.27 -34.57
CA GLU A 49 21.23 -12.03 -33.41
C GLU A 49 21.80 -13.47 -33.31
N LYS A 50 22.16 -13.90 -32.09
CA LYS A 50 22.34 -15.32 -31.70
C LYS A 50 21.81 -15.55 -30.28
N VAL A 51 21.07 -16.65 -30.11
CA VAL A 51 20.57 -17.23 -28.85
C VAL A 51 21.15 -18.66 -28.69
N PRO A 52 20.99 -19.40 -27.57
CA PRO A 52 21.94 -19.59 -26.45
C PRO A 52 22.39 -21.08 -26.28
N PRO A 53 23.14 -21.45 -25.22
CA PRO A 53 23.16 -22.84 -24.73
C PRO A 53 22.56 -23.04 -23.33
N LYS A 54 22.29 -24.33 -23.05
CA LYS A 54 21.35 -24.92 -22.08
C LYS A 54 21.87 -25.12 -20.64
N GLN A 55 20.91 -25.03 -19.72
CA GLN A 55 20.60 -25.88 -18.53
C GLN A 55 21.69 -26.28 -17.51
N GLN A 56 21.42 -25.93 -16.24
CA GLN A 56 21.67 -26.80 -15.09
C GLN A 56 20.50 -26.76 -14.09
N LYS A 57 20.09 -27.96 -13.66
CA LYS A 57 19.03 -28.26 -12.67
C LYS A 57 19.52 -27.98 -11.25
N VAL A 58 18.71 -27.33 -10.42
CA VAL A 58 18.83 -27.37 -8.95
C VAL A 58 17.46 -27.65 -8.31
N ARG A 59 17.47 -28.54 -7.32
CA ARG A 59 16.32 -29.13 -6.60
C ARG A 59 15.52 -28.10 -5.78
N PRO A 60 14.24 -28.40 -5.47
CA PRO A 60 13.40 -27.55 -4.63
C PRO A 60 13.77 -27.67 -3.14
N PRO A 61 13.76 -26.57 -2.36
CA PRO A 61 13.80 -26.64 -0.91
C PRO A 61 12.41 -26.95 -0.33
N SER A 62 12.43 -27.76 0.72
CA SER A 62 11.32 -28.29 1.50
C SER A 62 10.47 -27.20 2.19
N PRO A 63 9.22 -27.49 2.60
CA PRO A 63 8.33 -26.53 3.23
C PRO A 63 8.80 -26.16 4.65
N PRO A 64 8.66 -24.91 5.09
CA PRO A 64 9.00 -24.51 6.44
C PRO A 64 8.04 -25.12 7.47
N ALA A 65 8.65 -25.60 8.56
CA ALA A 65 8.06 -26.36 9.63
C ALA A 65 6.90 -25.64 10.35
N ASN A 66 5.85 -26.41 10.56
CA ASN A 66 4.60 -26.06 11.23
C ASN A 66 4.86 -25.75 12.72
N LYS A 67 4.94 -24.46 13.08
CA LYS A 67 5.12 -24.00 14.48
C LYS A 67 3.79 -23.76 15.24
N SER A 68 2.63 -23.98 14.61
CA SER A 68 1.32 -23.80 15.30
C SER A 68 0.98 -24.94 16.27
N GLY A 69 1.62 -26.11 16.15
CA GLY A 69 1.32 -27.27 16.99
C GLY A 69 1.67 -27.11 18.47
N GLN A 70 2.73 -26.36 18.79
CA GLN A 70 3.23 -26.24 20.18
C GLN A 70 2.36 -25.35 21.08
N GLN A 71 1.63 -24.39 20.52
CA GLN A 71 0.69 -23.55 21.29
C GLN A 71 -0.59 -24.32 21.65
N SER A 72 -1.14 -25.09 20.71
CA SER A 72 -2.36 -25.90 20.94
C SER A 72 -2.18 -27.04 21.96
N ALA A 73 -0.98 -27.62 22.05
CA ALA A 73 -0.69 -28.70 22.99
C ALA A 73 -0.68 -28.18 24.45
N LYS A 74 -0.15 -26.98 24.67
CA LYS A 74 -0.04 -26.36 25.99
C LYS A 74 -1.39 -25.92 26.54
N GLU A 75 -2.29 -25.44 25.68
CA GLU A 75 -3.69 -25.11 26.03
C GLU A 75 -4.50 -26.36 26.37
N ARG A 76 -4.30 -27.47 25.63
CA ARG A 76 -4.92 -28.77 25.92
C ARG A 76 -4.46 -29.35 27.26
N GLU A 77 -3.17 -29.26 27.58
CA GLU A 77 -2.66 -29.67 28.88
C GLU A 77 -3.21 -28.80 30.03
N LEU A 78 -3.30 -27.48 29.82
CA LEU A 78 -3.81 -26.55 30.84
C LEU A 78 -5.31 -26.79 31.11
N THR A 79 -6.12 -27.00 30.07
CA THR A 79 -7.55 -27.32 30.19
C THR A 79 -7.80 -28.67 30.84
N LEU A 80 -7.02 -29.69 30.49
CA LEU A 80 -7.07 -31.01 31.14
C LEU A 80 -6.66 -30.93 32.62
N GLY A 81 -5.67 -30.11 32.96
CA GLY A 81 -5.25 -29.84 34.35
C GLY A 81 -6.33 -29.14 35.17
N LEU A 82 -6.97 -28.12 34.61
CA LEU A 82 -8.06 -27.37 35.24
C LEU A 82 -9.28 -28.26 35.54
N GLN A 83 -9.69 -29.09 34.57
CA GLN A 83 -10.78 -30.04 34.77
C GLN A 83 -10.48 -31.09 35.86
N LYS A 84 -9.24 -31.57 35.96
CA LYS A 84 -8.84 -32.52 37.01
C LYS A 84 -8.88 -31.87 38.39
N ALA A 85 -8.34 -30.66 38.53
CA ALA A 85 -8.36 -29.90 39.78
C ALA A 85 -9.81 -29.57 40.23
N GLN A 86 -10.69 -29.19 39.31
CA GLN A 86 -12.11 -28.95 39.62
C GLN A 86 -12.83 -30.21 40.11
N ARG A 87 -12.57 -31.38 39.52
CA ARG A 87 -13.13 -32.65 39.99
C ARG A 87 -12.61 -33.02 41.38
N GLN A 88 -11.33 -32.82 41.65
CA GLN A 88 -10.75 -33.06 42.98
C GLN A 88 -11.34 -32.14 44.05
N LEU A 89 -11.54 -30.85 43.73
CA LEU A 89 -12.15 -29.89 44.64
C LEU A 89 -13.61 -30.25 44.95
N LEU A 90 -14.38 -30.67 43.95
CA LEU A 90 -15.75 -31.20 44.13
C LEU A 90 -15.78 -32.44 45.02
N GLN A 91 -14.87 -33.40 44.80
CA GLN A 91 -14.77 -34.61 45.62
C GLN A 91 -14.43 -34.27 47.08
N GLN A 92 -13.48 -33.36 47.30
CA GLN A 92 -13.05 -32.97 48.64
C GLN A 92 -14.14 -32.16 49.38
N GLN A 93 -14.90 -31.32 48.66
CA GLN A 93 -16.10 -30.67 49.23
C GLN A 93 -17.18 -31.67 49.65
N GLN A 94 -17.39 -32.74 48.88
CA GLN A 94 -18.33 -33.81 49.23
C GLN A 94 -17.88 -34.57 50.49
N VAL A 95 -16.58 -34.85 50.64
CA VAL A 95 -16.03 -35.48 51.85
C VAL A 95 -16.23 -34.58 53.07
N ILE A 96 -15.97 -33.28 52.96
CA ILE A 96 -16.20 -32.33 54.06
C ILE A 96 -17.69 -32.22 54.41
N ALA A 97 -18.57 -32.19 53.42
CA ALA A 97 -20.02 -32.20 53.67
C ALA A 97 -20.45 -33.47 54.41
N GLY A 98 -19.90 -34.64 54.05
CA GLY A 98 -20.13 -35.90 54.76
C GLY A 98 -19.62 -35.85 56.21
N LEU A 99 -18.41 -35.33 56.43
CA LEU A 99 -17.85 -35.14 57.78
C LEU A 99 -18.67 -34.12 58.59
N GLN A 100 -19.20 -33.05 57.97
CA GLN A 100 -20.09 -32.08 58.62
C GLN A 100 -21.39 -32.74 59.09
N GLN A 101 -22.03 -33.54 58.24
CA GLN A 101 -23.21 -34.30 58.62
C GLN A 101 -22.93 -35.28 59.75
N GLN A 102 -21.76 -35.94 59.75
CA GLN A 102 -21.38 -36.87 60.80
C GLN A 102 -21.15 -36.16 62.15
N VAL A 103 -20.56 -34.96 62.14
CA VAL A 103 -20.43 -34.13 63.35
C VAL A 103 -21.78 -33.58 63.82
N GLU A 104 -22.68 -33.25 62.91
CA GLU A 104 -24.02 -32.79 63.24
C GLU A 104 -24.88 -33.92 63.83
N GLN A 105 -24.74 -35.15 63.33
CA GLN A 105 -25.33 -36.35 63.92
C GLN A 105 -24.74 -36.66 65.30
N LEU A 106 -23.41 -36.57 65.47
CA LEU A 106 -22.76 -36.73 66.77
C LEU A 106 -23.16 -35.63 67.77
N ASN A 107 -23.37 -34.40 67.30
CA ASN A 107 -23.88 -33.30 68.10
C ASN A 107 -25.36 -33.49 68.47
N LYS A 108 -26.20 -34.03 67.56
CA LYS A 108 -27.58 -34.43 67.88
C LYS A 108 -27.63 -35.56 68.91
N VAL A 109 -26.74 -36.55 68.83
CA VAL A 109 -26.60 -37.61 69.85
C VAL A 109 -26.11 -37.05 71.19
N LYS A 110 -25.27 -35.99 71.17
CA LYS A 110 -24.92 -35.21 72.38
C LYS A 110 -26.12 -34.44 72.93
N GLN A 111 -26.94 -33.81 72.08
CA GLN A 111 -28.12 -33.05 72.48
C GLN A 111 -29.26 -33.94 72.99
N GLU A 112 -29.46 -35.14 72.44
CA GLU A 112 -30.42 -36.13 72.95
C GLU A 112 -30.00 -36.73 74.31
N LYS A 113 -28.72 -36.71 74.66
CA LYS A 113 -28.24 -37.06 76.03
C LYS A 113 -28.30 -35.91 77.04
N VAL A 114 -28.53 -34.67 76.61
CA VAL A 114 -28.68 -33.49 77.49
C VAL A 114 -30.17 -33.19 77.80
N ALA A 115 -31.10 -33.91 77.17
CA ALA A 115 -32.54 -33.86 77.48
C ALA A 115 -32.97 -34.79 78.64
N ASN A 116 -32.02 -35.27 79.46
CA ASN A 116 -32.29 -35.87 80.76
C ASN A 116 -31.56 -35.01 81.80
N PRO A 117 -32.23 -34.57 82.88
CA PRO A 117 -31.74 -33.50 83.73
C PRO A 117 -30.36 -33.83 84.32
N GLU A 118 -29.50 -32.81 84.35
CA GLU A 118 -28.32 -32.78 85.23
C GLU A 118 -28.75 -33.29 86.61
N PHE A 119 -28.29 -34.48 86.96
CA PHE A 119 -28.45 -34.99 88.31
C PHE A 119 -27.64 -34.06 89.20
N ASP A 120 -28.31 -33.18 89.93
CA ASP A 120 -27.69 -32.37 90.97
C ASP A 120 -27.21 -33.32 92.09
N PHE A 121 -25.95 -33.73 92.00
CA PHE A 121 -25.33 -34.59 93.00
C PHE A 121 -25.12 -33.90 94.35
N SER A 122 -25.36 -32.59 94.47
CA SER A 122 -25.29 -31.90 95.76
C SER A 122 -26.45 -32.29 96.67
N THR A 123 -27.67 -32.40 96.12
CA THR A 123 -28.87 -32.86 96.86
C THR A 123 -28.80 -34.34 97.19
N VAL A 124 -28.24 -35.17 96.29
CA VAL A 124 -27.97 -36.59 96.56
C VAL A 124 -26.88 -36.76 97.63
N SER A 125 -25.84 -35.93 97.61
CA SER A 125 -24.77 -35.96 98.62
C SER A 125 -25.24 -35.53 100.01
N VAL A 126 -26.24 -34.65 100.11
CA VAL A 126 -26.87 -34.26 101.39
C VAL A 126 -27.80 -35.34 101.93
N MET A 127 -28.53 -36.06 101.06
CA MET A 127 -29.26 -37.27 101.48
C MET A 127 -28.30 -38.40 101.88
N PHE A 128 -27.21 -38.59 101.13
CA PHE A 128 -26.16 -39.55 101.47
C PHE A 128 -25.45 -39.17 102.77
N SER A 129 -25.22 -37.90 103.10
CA SER A 129 -24.58 -37.50 104.36
C SER A 129 -25.49 -37.75 105.57
N LYS A 130 -26.80 -37.52 105.46
CA LYS A 130 -27.78 -37.89 106.49
C LYS A 130 -27.93 -39.41 106.63
N LEU A 131 -27.90 -40.17 105.53
CA LEU A 131 -27.93 -41.64 105.55
C LEU A 131 -26.61 -42.25 106.09
N ARG A 132 -25.48 -41.55 105.90
CA ARG A 132 -24.13 -41.89 106.38
C ARG A 132 -23.91 -41.61 107.86
N GLN A 133 -24.69 -40.72 108.47
CA GLN A 133 -24.79 -40.61 109.93
C GLN A 133 -25.58 -41.76 110.56
N ALA A 134 -26.47 -42.39 109.80
CA ALA A 134 -27.35 -43.45 110.29
C ALA A 134 -26.81 -44.88 110.05
N MET A 135 -25.83 -45.08 109.15
CA MET A 135 -25.27 -46.40 108.87
C MET A 135 -23.74 -46.35 108.79
N ALA A 136 -23.09 -47.11 109.66
CA ALA A 136 -21.65 -47.32 109.65
C ALA A 136 -21.19 -47.94 108.32
N ILE A 137 -20.44 -47.13 107.56
CA ILE A 137 -19.38 -47.45 106.58
C ILE A 137 -19.66 -48.62 105.62
N THR A 138 -19.79 -48.31 104.32
CA THR A 138 -19.53 -49.29 103.24
C THR A 138 -18.61 -48.71 102.15
N PRO A 139 -17.86 -49.56 101.40
CA PRO A 139 -16.82 -49.17 100.43
C PRO A 139 -17.29 -48.38 99.19
N ASN A 140 -18.58 -48.07 99.08
CA ASN A 140 -19.21 -47.62 97.83
C ASN A 140 -18.84 -46.19 97.39
N GLU A 141 -18.34 -45.36 98.30
CA GLU A 141 -18.12 -43.94 98.03
C GLU A 141 -16.75 -43.62 97.41
N GLN A 142 -15.72 -44.42 97.74
CA GLN A 142 -14.44 -44.34 97.03
C GLN A 142 -14.60 -44.76 95.58
N HIS A 143 -15.41 -45.80 95.33
CA HIS A 143 -15.72 -46.25 93.97
C HIS A 143 -16.46 -45.18 93.15
N ALA A 144 -17.45 -44.51 93.76
CA ALA A 144 -18.14 -43.38 93.13
C ALA A 144 -17.21 -42.20 92.80
N LYS A 145 -16.29 -41.85 93.72
CA LYS A 145 -15.26 -40.82 93.46
C LYS A 145 -14.31 -41.20 92.33
N THR A 146 -13.90 -42.47 92.25
CA THR A 146 -13.06 -42.97 91.15
C THR A 146 -13.79 -42.93 89.80
N LEU A 147 -15.07 -43.28 89.78
CA LEU A 147 -15.89 -43.22 88.55
C LEU A 147 -16.09 -41.76 88.07
N VAL A 148 -16.30 -40.81 88.98
CA VAL A 148 -16.39 -39.38 88.64
C VAL A 148 -15.06 -38.85 88.10
N ALA A 149 -13.93 -39.22 88.71
CA ALA A 149 -12.61 -38.85 88.21
C ALA A 149 -12.33 -39.46 86.82
N GLN A 150 -12.72 -40.71 86.58
CA GLN A 150 -12.63 -41.34 85.26
C GLN A 150 -13.54 -40.66 84.22
N ALA A 151 -14.75 -40.25 84.60
CA ALA A 151 -15.65 -39.51 83.73
C ALA A 151 -15.10 -38.12 83.37
N GLN A 152 -14.54 -37.38 84.34
CA GLN A 152 -13.88 -36.11 84.11
C GLN A 152 -12.64 -36.26 83.20
N GLN A 153 -11.85 -37.31 83.39
CA GLN A 153 -10.70 -37.60 82.54
C GLN A 153 -11.12 -37.96 81.10
N LYS A 154 -12.18 -38.74 80.93
CA LYS A 154 -12.76 -39.01 79.60
C LYS A 154 -13.32 -37.75 78.94
N ASN A 155 -13.92 -36.83 79.70
CA ASN A 155 -14.38 -35.55 79.16
C ASN A 155 -13.21 -34.69 78.68
N LEU A 156 -12.13 -34.59 79.47
CA LEU A 156 -10.91 -33.89 79.07
C LEU A 156 -10.27 -34.51 77.81
N GLN A 157 -10.21 -35.84 77.72
CA GLN A 157 -9.75 -36.54 76.52
C GLN A 157 -10.64 -36.24 75.31
N THR A 158 -11.96 -36.22 75.52
CA THR A 158 -12.94 -35.91 74.47
C THR A 158 -12.77 -34.47 73.97
N GLU A 159 -12.60 -33.50 74.87
CA GLU A 159 -12.33 -32.09 74.52
C GLU A 159 -11.03 -31.93 73.74
N GLN A 160 -9.97 -32.67 74.10
CA GLN A 160 -8.72 -32.70 73.36
C GLN A 160 -8.91 -33.26 71.95
N THR A 161 -9.62 -34.37 71.78
CA THR A 161 -9.93 -34.92 70.45
C THR A 161 -10.79 -33.97 69.60
N VAL A 162 -11.79 -33.32 70.19
CA VAL A 162 -12.61 -32.33 69.48
C VAL A 162 -11.77 -31.15 69.02
N THR A 163 -10.84 -30.67 69.86
CA THR A 163 -9.91 -29.59 69.50
C THR A 163 -8.95 -30.00 68.39
N GLN A 164 -8.46 -31.24 68.38
CA GLN A 164 -7.63 -31.78 67.30
C GLN A 164 -8.40 -31.88 65.98
N ILE A 165 -9.63 -32.40 66.01
CA ILE A 165 -10.50 -32.48 64.83
C ILE A 165 -10.81 -31.08 64.30
N ALA A 166 -11.08 -30.11 65.17
CA ALA A 166 -11.30 -28.71 64.78
C ALA A 166 -10.06 -28.10 64.11
N LYS A 167 -8.86 -28.39 64.61
CA LYS A 167 -7.59 -27.96 63.98
C LYS A 167 -7.38 -28.61 62.61
N GLN A 168 -7.64 -29.91 62.47
CA GLN A 168 -7.54 -30.61 61.18
C GLN A 168 -8.52 -30.04 60.15
N ARG A 169 -9.78 -29.77 60.55
CA ARG A 169 -10.75 -29.10 59.68
C ARG A 169 -10.31 -27.72 59.23
N ALA A 170 -9.76 -26.93 60.14
CA ALA A 170 -9.27 -25.60 59.79
C ALA A 170 -8.10 -25.67 58.79
N GLN A 171 -7.23 -26.67 58.92
CA GLN A 171 -6.14 -26.93 57.96
C GLN A 171 -6.67 -27.37 56.59
N GLU A 172 -7.60 -28.33 56.53
CA GLU A 172 -8.23 -28.78 55.28
C GLU A 172 -9.01 -27.65 54.59
N GLN A 173 -9.73 -26.81 55.35
CA GLN A 173 -10.42 -25.64 54.80
C GLN A 173 -9.44 -24.61 54.24
N ALA A 174 -8.30 -24.38 54.90
CA ALA A 174 -7.27 -23.49 54.39
C ALA A 174 -6.61 -24.04 53.12
N GLU A 175 -6.42 -25.36 53.02
CA GLU A 175 -5.88 -26.01 51.84
C GLU A 175 -6.87 -25.96 50.66
N LEU A 176 -8.17 -26.16 50.90
CA LEU A 176 -9.23 -25.95 49.91
C LEU A 176 -9.31 -24.52 49.42
N ALA A 177 -9.16 -23.54 50.31
CA ALA A 177 -9.14 -22.12 49.93
C ALA A 177 -7.96 -21.84 48.98
N LYS A 178 -6.77 -22.39 49.28
CA LYS A 178 -5.59 -22.28 48.41
C LYS A 178 -5.82 -22.95 47.05
N MET A 179 -6.41 -24.14 47.03
CA MET A 179 -6.69 -24.88 45.80
C MET A 179 -7.76 -24.19 44.94
N SER A 180 -8.82 -23.64 45.56
CA SER A 180 -9.83 -22.81 44.90
C SER A 180 -9.21 -21.56 44.27
N GLN A 181 -8.29 -20.92 44.97
CA GLN A 181 -7.59 -19.74 44.46
C GLN A 181 -6.66 -20.08 43.27
N GLN A 182 -5.95 -21.21 43.33
CA GLN A 182 -5.17 -21.70 42.19
C GLN A 182 -6.01 -22.00 40.95
N VAL A 183 -7.22 -22.58 41.12
CA VAL A 183 -8.16 -22.82 40.02
C VAL A 183 -8.62 -21.48 39.41
N THR A 184 -8.91 -20.49 40.25
CA THR A 184 -9.30 -19.14 39.80
C THR A 184 -8.19 -18.46 39.02
N ASP A 185 -6.94 -18.57 39.48
CA ASP A 185 -5.78 -18.01 38.79
C ASP A 185 -5.48 -18.73 37.47
N ALA A 186 -5.66 -20.05 37.42
CA ALA A 186 -5.55 -20.83 36.20
C ALA A 186 -6.62 -20.44 35.18
N ASP A 187 -7.86 -20.21 35.62
CA ASP A 187 -8.95 -19.75 34.76
C ASP A 187 -8.65 -18.35 34.20
N LYS A 188 -8.18 -17.41 35.03
CA LYS A 188 -7.73 -16.09 34.55
C LYS A 188 -6.63 -16.19 33.49
N ARG A 189 -5.64 -17.07 33.68
CA ARG A 189 -4.58 -17.32 32.68
C ARG A 189 -5.14 -17.90 31.39
N TYR A 190 -6.08 -18.83 31.49
CA TYR A 190 -6.76 -19.40 30.33
C TYR A 190 -7.55 -18.34 29.55
N GLN A 191 -8.30 -17.47 30.23
CA GLN A 191 -9.03 -16.35 29.61
C GLN A 191 -8.07 -15.37 28.92
N GLN A 192 -6.92 -15.07 29.53
CA GLN A 192 -5.91 -14.21 28.90
C GLN A 192 -5.29 -14.83 27.65
N VAL A 193 -5.01 -16.14 27.68
CA VAL A 193 -4.42 -16.85 26.53
C VAL A 193 -5.43 -16.95 25.38
N SER A 194 -6.67 -17.32 25.67
CA SER A 194 -7.75 -17.39 24.67
C SER A 194 -8.06 -16.03 24.04
N ALA A 195 -8.06 -14.95 24.83
CA ALA A 195 -8.22 -13.59 24.29
C ALA A 195 -7.09 -13.22 23.31
N LYS A 196 -5.83 -13.52 23.66
CA LYS A 196 -4.68 -13.30 22.77
C LYS A 196 -4.72 -14.16 21.52
N LEU A 197 -5.26 -15.37 21.60
CA LEU A 197 -5.44 -16.25 20.45
C LEU A 197 -6.47 -15.65 19.48
N HIS A 198 -7.62 -15.20 19.98
CA HIS A 198 -8.62 -14.53 19.16
C HIS A 198 -8.10 -13.24 18.52
N GLU A 199 -7.32 -12.44 19.26
CA GLU A 199 -6.67 -11.26 18.70
C GLU A 199 -5.72 -11.64 17.53
N LYS A 200 -4.93 -12.70 17.71
CA LYS A 200 -4.04 -13.22 16.66
C LYS A 200 -4.82 -13.72 15.43
N GLU A 201 -5.90 -14.47 15.62
CA GLU A 201 -6.77 -14.96 14.53
C GLU A 201 -7.38 -13.81 13.73
N GLN A 202 -7.83 -12.75 14.39
CA GLN A 202 -8.35 -11.55 13.73
C GLN A 202 -7.27 -10.83 12.91
N ILE A 203 -6.05 -10.73 13.45
CA ILE A 203 -4.90 -10.16 12.74
C ILE A 203 -4.57 -11.00 11.50
N GLU A 204 -4.51 -12.33 11.63
CA GLU A 204 -4.24 -13.24 10.50
C GLU A 204 -5.31 -13.10 9.40
N ALA A 205 -6.59 -13.09 9.75
CA ALA A 205 -7.67 -12.90 8.77
C ALA A 205 -7.60 -11.54 8.06
N ARG A 206 -7.21 -10.47 8.77
CA ARG A 206 -7.02 -9.14 8.18
C ARG A 206 -5.85 -9.14 7.20
N LEU A 207 -4.71 -9.71 7.58
CA LEU A 207 -3.54 -9.88 6.73
C LEU A 207 -3.86 -10.69 5.48
N GLU A 208 -4.63 -11.77 5.59
CA GLU A 208 -5.07 -12.55 4.42
C GLU A 208 -5.93 -11.71 3.47
N SER A 209 -6.87 -10.93 3.99
CA SER A 209 -7.71 -10.05 3.18
C SER A 209 -6.90 -8.99 2.43
N GLU A 210 -5.89 -8.41 3.08
CA GLU A 210 -5.00 -7.41 2.51
C GLU A 210 -4.08 -8.02 1.45
N VAL A 211 -3.55 -9.23 1.68
CA VAL A 211 -2.77 -9.99 0.69
C VAL A 211 -3.59 -10.33 -0.55
N VAL A 212 -4.87 -10.67 -0.41
CA VAL A 212 -5.77 -10.91 -1.56
C VAL A 212 -5.99 -9.63 -2.37
N GLN A 213 -6.19 -8.49 -1.70
CA GLN A 213 -6.32 -7.18 -2.37
C GLN A 213 -5.03 -6.78 -3.10
N LEU A 214 -3.87 -6.97 -2.47
CA LEU A 214 -2.56 -6.69 -3.08
C LEU A 214 -2.27 -7.60 -4.28
N ARG A 215 -2.58 -8.89 -4.19
CA ARG A 215 -2.48 -9.83 -5.32
C ARG A 215 -3.46 -9.51 -6.46
N GLY A 216 -4.59 -8.88 -6.15
CA GLY A 216 -5.51 -8.34 -7.15
C GLY A 216 -4.87 -7.22 -7.98
N ARG A 217 -4.05 -6.37 -7.35
CA ARG A 217 -3.31 -5.28 -8.02
C ARG A 217 -2.18 -5.80 -8.91
N ASP A 218 -1.51 -6.89 -8.55
CA ASP A 218 -0.46 -7.51 -9.38
C ASP A 218 -0.96 -8.00 -10.74
N LYS A 219 -2.26 -8.29 -10.90
CA LYS A 219 -2.85 -8.72 -12.17
C LYS A 219 -3.07 -7.58 -13.17
N LEU A 220 -2.98 -6.32 -12.75
CA LEU A 220 -3.19 -5.16 -13.63
C LEU A 220 -1.96 -4.85 -14.48
N PHE A 221 -0.79 -5.37 -14.11
CA PHE A 221 0.45 -5.14 -14.84
C PHE A 221 0.85 -6.35 -15.65
N ALA A 222 1.15 -6.14 -16.93
CA ALA A 222 1.65 -7.20 -17.79
C ALA A 222 2.99 -7.73 -17.27
N THR A 223 3.07 -9.03 -17.06
CA THR A 223 4.34 -9.69 -16.73
C THR A 223 5.04 -10.14 -18.01
N SER A 224 6.37 -10.29 -17.95
CA SER A 224 7.15 -10.87 -19.05
C SER A 224 6.59 -12.24 -19.47
N GLU A 225 6.01 -12.99 -18.53
CA GLU A 225 5.35 -14.27 -18.79
C GLU A 225 4.12 -14.15 -19.71
N ILE A 226 3.25 -13.17 -19.47
CA ILE A 226 2.03 -12.93 -20.27
C ILE A 226 2.39 -12.50 -21.70
N LEU A 227 3.53 -11.82 -21.87
CA LEU A 227 3.98 -11.28 -23.16
C LEU A 227 4.75 -12.29 -24.04
N LYS A 228 4.79 -13.57 -23.67
CA LYS A 228 5.47 -14.61 -24.48
C LYS A 228 4.79 -14.90 -25.82
N SER A 229 3.47 -14.74 -25.92
CA SER A 229 2.73 -15.02 -27.15
C SER A 229 2.64 -13.79 -28.06
N ALA A 230 2.61 -14.02 -29.38
CA ALA A 230 2.42 -12.94 -30.36
C ALA A 230 1.08 -12.22 -30.15
N THR A 231 0.00 -12.98 -29.95
CA THR A 231 -1.34 -12.44 -29.67
C THR A 231 -1.35 -11.56 -28.42
N ALA A 232 -0.73 -11.99 -27.32
CA ALA A 232 -0.67 -11.18 -26.11
C ALA A 232 0.12 -9.88 -26.32
N ARG A 233 1.21 -9.92 -27.09
CA ARG A 233 1.96 -8.69 -27.44
C ARG A 233 1.15 -7.74 -28.31
N GLN A 234 0.36 -8.24 -29.26
CA GLN A 234 -0.52 -7.43 -30.09
C GLN A 234 -1.62 -6.76 -29.24
N SER A 235 -2.28 -7.52 -28.35
CA SER A 235 -3.27 -6.98 -27.41
C SER A 235 -2.65 -5.95 -26.46
N TYR A 236 -1.46 -6.22 -25.92
CA TYR A 236 -0.73 -5.28 -25.10
C TYR A 236 -0.38 -3.99 -25.85
N ALA A 237 0.08 -4.08 -27.10
CA ALA A 237 0.36 -2.91 -27.93
C ALA A 237 -0.89 -2.05 -28.18
N ALA A 238 -2.05 -2.66 -28.40
CA ALA A 238 -3.31 -1.94 -28.52
C ALA A 238 -3.69 -1.23 -27.21
N GLY A 239 -3.53 -1.89 -26.06
CA GLY A 239 -3.73 -1.26 -24.74
C GLY A 239 -2.76 -0.10 -24.48
N VAL A 240 -1.49 -0.24 -24.86
CA VAL A 240 -0.49 0.85 -24.78
C VAL A 240 -0.87 2.03 -25.68
N ALA A 241 -1.39 1.78 -26.89
CA ALA A 241 -1.85 2.85 -27.76
C ALA A 241 -2.98 3.66 -27.12
N LEU A 242 -4.02 2.97 -26.61
CA LEU A 242 -5.13 3.62 -25.88
C LEU A 242 -4.64 4.38 -24.64
N GLY A 243 -3.71 3.81 -23.88
CA GLY A 243 -3.12 4.48 -22.71
C GLY A 243 -2.35 5.75 -23.08
N LYS A 244 -1.64 5.74 -24.22
CA LYS A 244 -0.98 6.95 -24.75
C LYS A 244 -2.00 8.02 -25.16
N ASP A 245 -3.10 7.63 -25.79
CA ASP A 245 -4.17 8.57 -26.16
C ASP A 245 -4.82 9.20 -24.92
N ILE A 246 -5.06 8.42 -23.87
CA ILE A 246 -5.55 8.91 -22.57
C ILE A 246 -4.56 9.92 -21.97
N ASN A 247 -3.26 9.57 -21.92
CA ASN A 247 -2.23 10.45 -21.38
C ASN A 247 -2.14 11.76 -22.18
N LYS A 248 -2.24 11.69 -23.52
CA LYS A 248 -2.21 12.87 -24.39
C LYS A 248 -3.41 13.78 -24.11
N MET A 249 -4.62 13.21 -24.06
CA MET A 249 -5.84 13.95 -23.71
C MET A 249 -5.71 14.63 -22.34
N GLU A 250 -5.15 13.94 -21.36
CA GLU A 250 -4.93 14.48 -20.02
C GLU A 250 -3.95 15.67 -20.04
N GLN A 251 -2.83 15.54 -20.75
CA GLN A 251 -1.84 16.60 -20.91
C GLN A 251 -2.42 17.84 -21.61
N GLU A 252 -3.22 17.65 -22.66
CA GLU A 252 -3.92 18.74 -23.35
C GLU A 252 -4.87 19.48 -22.40
N ARG A 253 -5.70 18.74 -21.65
CA ARG A 253 -6.66 19.31 -20.70
C ARG A 253 -5.95 20.06 -19.58
N SER A 254 -4.88 19.48 -19.02
CA SER A 254 -4.06 20.13 -18.01
C SER A 254 -3.40 21.41 -18.55
N GLY A 255 -2.93 21.41 -19.81
CA GLY A 255 -2.40 22.60 -20.48
C GLY A 255 -3.42 23.72 -20.66
N TRP A 256 -4.73 23.42 -20.67
CA TRP A 256 -5.80 24.41 -20.66
C TRP A 256 -6.29 24.77 -19.24
N GLY A 257 -5.65 24.24 -18.19
CA GLY A 257 -6.03 24.44 -16.80
C GLY A 257 -7.24 23.60 -16.35
N VAL A 258 -7.52 22.49 -17.03
CA VAL A 258 -8.57 21.54 -16.65
C VAL A 258 -7.94 20.34 -15.93
N ASP A 259 -8.25 20.21 -14.64
CA ASP A 259 -7.81 19.07 -13.85
C ASP A 259 -8.57 17.81 -14.23
N VAL A 260 -7.83 16.69 -14.31
CA VAL A 260 -8.39 15.38 -14.61
C VAL A 260 -8.19 14.47 -13.40
N ASP A 261 -9.28 13.98 -12.83
CA ASP A 261 -9.23 12.92 -11.81
C ASP A 261 -8.83 11.60 -12.48
N ARG A 262 -7.52 11.29 -12.41
CA ARG A 262 -6.96 10.05 -12.97
C ARG A 262 -7.61 8.81 -12.38
N GLN A 263 -7.92 8.80 -11.09
CA GLN A 263 -8.49 7.63 -10.43
C GLN A 263 -9.90 7.36 -10.98
N ALA A 264 -10.73 8.40 -11.08
CA ALA A 264 -12.05 8.30 -11.68
C ALA A 264 -11.98 7.92 -13.17
N LEU A 265 -11.04 8.50 -13.93
CA LEU A 265 -10.85 8.21 -15.35
C LEU A 265 -10.49 6.73 -15.59
N PHE A 266 -9.47 6.21 -14.89
CA PHE A 266 -9.07 4.80 -15.04
C PHE A 266 -10.13 3.83 -14.53
N SER A 267 -10.88 4.20 -13.49
CA SER A 267 -12.03 3.42 -13.02
C SER A 267 -13.10 3.36 -14.11
N GLY A 268 -13.43 4.49 -14.75
CA GLY A 268 -14.40 4.55 -15.85
C GLY A 268 -13.98 3.72 -17.07
N VAL A 269 -12.70 3.74 -17.45
CA VAL A 269 -12.17 2.88 -18.54
C VAL A 269 -12.35 1.40 -18.19
N THR A 270 -12.03 1.01 -16.96
CA THR A 270 -12.14 -0.38 -16.48
C THR A 270 -13.60 -0.84 -16.43
N ASP A 271 -14.48 -0.01 -15.89
CA ASP A 271 -15.91 -0.29 -15.80
C ASP A 271 -16.54 -0.37 -17.20
N ALA A 272 -16.14 0.49 -18.13
CA ALA A 272 -16.59 0.42 -19.53
C ALA A 272 -16.12 -0.87 -20.22
N PHE A 273 -14.88 -1.29 -19.99
CA PHE A 273 -14.34 -2.53 -20.56
C PHE A 273 -15.06 -3.79 -20.03
N THR A 274 -15.55 -3.74 -18.80
CA THR A 274 -16.26 -4.86 -18.14
C THR A 274 -17.79 -4.76 -18.21
N GLY A 275 -18.32 -3.65 -18.72
CA GLY A 275 -19.76 -3.36 -18.74
C GLY A 275 -20.37 -3.07 -17.35
N GLN A 276 -19.55 -2.74 -16.35
CA GLN A 276 -19.98 -2.52 -14.95
C GLN A 276 -20.09 -1.03 -14.58
N TYR A 277 -20.76 -0.25 -15.42
CA TYR A 277 -20.96 1.19 -15.22
C TYR A 277 -21.54 1.51 -13.83
N LYS A 278 -20.96 2.53 -13.16
CA LYS A 278 -21.43 3.00 -11.85
C LYS A 278 -22.43 4.15 -11.92
N LEU A 279 -22.51 4.82 -13.08
CA LEU A 279 -23.50 5.86 -13.35
C LEU A 279 -24.60 5.31 -14.27
N VAL A 280 -25.83 5.74 -14.04
CA VAL A 280 -26.94 5.45 -14.97
C VAL A 280 -26.78 6.26 -16.26
N PRO A 281 -27.32 5.81 -17.41
CA PRO A 281 -27.07 6.43 -18.71
C PRO A 281 -27.31 7.95 -18.75
N LYS A 282 -28.41 8.43 -18.15
CA LYS A 282 -28.74 9.85 -18.10
C LYS A 282 -27.70 10.70 -17.34
N GLU A 283 -27.16 10.16 -16.25
CA GLU A 283 -26.13 10.85 -15.46
C GLU A 283 -24.79 10.84 -16.20
N LEU A 284 -24.47 9.74 -16.86
CA LEU A 284 -23.28 9.61 -17.69
C LEU A 284 -23.31 10.61 -18.86
N ASP A 285 -24.43 10.70 -19.59
CA ASP A 285 -24.62 11.65 -20.69
C ASP A 285 -24.48 13.10 -20.22
N LYS A 286 -25.07 13.42 -19.06
CA LYS A 286 -24.93 14.75 -18.44
C LYS A 286 -23.47 15.04 -18.08
N ALA A 287 -22.78 14.11 -17.43
CA ALA A 287 -21.38 14.27 -17.04
C ALA A 287 -20.47 14.46 -18.27
N PHE A 288 -20.71 13.71 -19.35
CA PHE A 288 -20.00 13.91 -20.62
C PHE A 288 -20.26 15.31 -21.18
N SER A 289 -21.52 15.74 -21.29
CA SER A 289 -21.86 17.08 -21.80
C SER A 289 -21.26 18.20 -20.96
N ASP A 290 -21.30 18.08 -19.62
CA ASP A 290 -20.70 19.06 -18.71
C ASP A 290 -19.18 19.11 -18.91
N SER A 291 -18.53 17.95 -19.05
CA SER A 291 -17.09 17.86 -19.31
C SER A 291 -16.72 18.52 -20.64
N GLU A 292 -17.43 18.23 -21.73
CA GLU A 292 -17.17 18.82 -23.05
C GLU A 292 -17.30 20.35 -23.03
N ASN A 293 -18.31 20.88 -22.33
CA ASN A 293 -18.50 22.33 -22.17
C ASN A 293 -17.34 23.00 -21.40
N VAL A 294 -16.89 22.39 -20.30
CA VAL A 294 -15.75 22.88 -19.52
C VAL A 294 -14.48 22.89 -20.38
N ILE A 295 -14.22 21.80 -21.11
CA ILE A 295 -13.03 21.65 -21.95
C ILE A 295 -13.06 22.65 -23.12
N ALA A 296 -14.20 22.80 -23.80
CA ALA A 296 -14.33 23.74 -24.90
C ALA A 296 -14.07 25.18 -24.44
N THR A 297 -14.65 25.58 -23.31
CA THR A 297 -14.45 26.92 -22.74
C THR A 297 -13.00 27.16 -22.33
N ALA A 298 -12.37 26.17 -21.67
CA ALA A 298 -10.99 26.25 -21.23
C ALA A 298 -10.03 26.34 -22.43
N ARG A 299 -10.24 25.50 -23.45
CA ARG A 299 -9.48 25.52 -24.70
C ARG A 299 -9.60 26.86 -25.40
N GLU A 300 -10.81 27.39 -25.57
CA GLU A 300 -11.03 28.68 -26.22
C GLU A 300 -10.31 29.81 -25.47
N LYS A 301 -10.40 29.83 -24.14
CA LYS A 301 -9.71 30.80 -23.30
C LYS A 301 -8.19 30.70 -23.44
N ALA A 302 -7.63 29.49 -23.39
CA ALA A 302 -6.20 29.25 -23.55
C ALA A 302 -5.72 29.70 -24.93
N MET A 303 -6.44 29.36 -25.99
CA MET A 303 -6.12 29.77 -27.37
C MET A 303 -6.17 31.29 -27.54
N LYS A 304 -7.21 31.97 -27.03
CA LYS A 304 -7.31 33.44 -27.10
C LYS A 304 -6.19 34.13 -26.33
N SER A 305 -5.84 33.62 -25.16
CA SER A 305 -4.74 34.16 -24.36
C SER A 305 -3.40 33.99 -25.07
N ALA A 306 -3.11 32.79 -25.56
CA ALA A 306 -1.89 32.49 -26.30
C ALA A 306 -1.79 33.33 -27.58
N GLN A 307 -2.88 33.45 -28.34
CA GLN A 307 -2.92 34.27 -29.55
C GLN A 307 -2.66 35.75 -29.24
N LYS A 308 -3.28 36.30 -28.19
CA LYS A 308 -3.05 37.69 -27.79
C LYS A 308 -1.58 37.93 -27.41
N THR A 309 -1.01 37.08 -26.56
CA THR A 309 0.39 37.20 -26.16
C THR A 309 1.33 37.06 -27.36
N ASN A 310 1.02 36.14 -28.28
CA ASN A 310 1.75 35.97 -29.52
C ASN A 310 1.69 37.22 -30.41
N ASP A 311 0.50 37.75 -30.66
CA ASP A 311 0.31 38.91 -31.55
C ASP A 311 0.98 40.16 -30.98
N GLU A 312 0.89 40.36 -29.66
CA GLU A 312 1.59 41.43 -28.94
C GLU A 312 3.12 41.26 -29.06
N PHE A 313 3.65 40.07 -28.80
CA PHE A 313 5.09 39.80 -28.91
C PHE A 313 5.60 40.02 -30.33
N VAL A 314 4.96 39.43 -31.33
CA VAL A 314 5.35 39.53 -32.74
C VAL A 314 5.24 40.98 -33.23
N SER A 315 4.19 41.73 -32.85
CA SER A 315 4.05 43.14 -33.19
C SER A 315 5.18 43.98 -32.59
N ASN A 316 5.49 43.78 -31.31
CA ASN A 316 6.56 44.50 -30.62
C ASN A 316 7.92 44.15 -31.21
N PHE A 317 8.16 42.88 -31.51
CA PHE A 317 9.40 42.42 -32.14
C PHE A 317 9.59 43.08 -33.51
N LYS A 318 8.57 43.08 -34.37
CA LYS A 318 8.60 43.72 -35.70
C LYS A 318 8.93 45.22 -35.65
N GLN A 319 8.55 45.92 -34.59
CA GLN A 319 8.81 47.35 -34.43
C GLN A 319 10.24 47.66 -33.97
N LYS A 320 10.99 46.67 -33.47
CA LYS A 320 12.38 46.86 -33.03
C LYS A 320 13.27 47.20 -34.24
N LYS A 321 14.02 48.29 -34.14
CA LYS A 321 14.96 48.72 -35.18
C LYS A 321 15.98 47.62 -35.46
N GLY A 322 16.13 47.24 -36.73
CA GLY A 322 17.06 46.19 -37.18
C GLY A 322 16.41 44.81 -37.34
N VAL A 323 15.13 44.66 -36.99
CA VAL A 323 14.36 43.45 -37.29
C VAL A 323 14.06 43.34 -38.77
N GLN A 324 14.21 42.14 -39.31
CA GLN A 324 14.01 41.81 -40.71
C GLN A 324 13.16 40.54 -40.84
N GLN A 325 12.52 40.37 -41.99
CA GLN A 325 11.82 39.13 -42.33
C GLN A 325 12.70 38.27 -43.23
N SER A 326 12.83 37.00 -42.89
CA SER A 326 13.46 36.00 -43.76
C SER A 326 12.56 35.67 -44.94
N SER A 327 13.19 35.21 -46.03
CA SER A 327 12.49 34.67 -47.21
C SER A 327 11.58 33.47 -46.89
N SER A 328 11.91 32.70 -45.86
CA SER A 328 11.12 31.58 -45.35
C SER A 328 9.94 32.02 -44.49
N GLY A 329 9.91 33.29 -44.04
CA GLY A 329 8.76 33.91 -43.38
C GLY A 329 8.89 34.13 -41.87
N PHE A 330 9.96 33.68 -41.23
CA PHE A 330 10.27 34.03 -39.83
C PHE A 330 10.83 35.46 -39.72
N TRP A 331 10.75 36.04 -38.53
CA TRP A 331 11.36 37.34 -38.23
C TRP A 331 12.64 37.13 -37.46
N TYR A 332 13.63 37.98 -37.66
CA TYR A 332 14.89 37.87 -36.93
C TYR A 332 15.48 39.23 -36.57
N TYR A 333 16.31 39.22 -35.54
CA TYR A 333 17.14 40.32 -35.09
C TYR A 333 18.56 39.81 -34.89
N ILE A 334 19.54 40.39 -35.58
CA ILE A 334 20.95 40.06 -35.34
C ILE A 334 21.39 40.80 -34.08
N ASP A 335 21.59 40.06 -33.00
CA ASP A 335 22.06 40.59 -31.71
C ASP A 335 23.54 40.95 -31.78
N TYR A 336 24.34 40.04 -32.37
CA TYR A 336 25.74 40.28 -32.66
C TYR A 336 26.10 39.63 -34.00
N ILE A 337 26.67 40.40 -34.94
CA ILE A 337 26.99 39.87 -36.26
C ILE A 337 28.09 38.79 -36.21
N GLY A 338 28.99 38.86 -35.22
CA GLY A 338 30.16 38.00 -35.09
C GLY A 338 31.43 38.62 -35.68
N ASP A 339 32.56 37.96 -35.43
CA ASP A 339 33.90 38.50 -35.66
C ASP A 339 34.48 38.06 -37.01
N GLU A 340 34.42 36.75 -37.29
CA GLU A 340 35.15 36.13 -38.40
C GLU A 340 34.23 35.48 -39.44
N GLU A 341 34.60 35.57 -40.72
CA GLU A 341 33.79 34.98 -41.78
C GLU A 341 33.74 33.45 -41.70
N ILE A 342 32.54 32.88 -41.74
CA ILE A 342 32.33 31.43 -41.78
C ILE A 342 32.41 30.97 -43.25
N LYS A 343 33.38 30.11 -43.57
CA LYS A 343 33.65 29.67 -44.94
C LYS A 343 32.95 28.36 -45.28
N GLY A 344 32.33 28.32 -46.46
CA GLY A 344 31.82 27.11 -47.07
C GLY A 344 30.86 26.33 -46.16
N ASN A 345 31.11 25.03 -45.99
CA ASN A 345 30.33 24.14 -45.13
C ASN A 345 31.06 23.85 -43.81
N ALA A 346 31.56 24.89 -43.15
CA ALA A 346 32.24 24.80 -41.85
C ALA A 346 31.43 24.00 -40.83
N VAL A 347 32.12 23.37 -39.88
CA VAL A 347 31.50 22.73 -38.72
C VAL A 347 31.23 23.81 -37.69
N ILE A 348 29.95 24.04 -37.39
CA ILE A 348 29.52 25.12 -36.50
C ILE A 348 29.01 24.49 -35.20
N ASP A 349 29.54 24.99 -34.10
CA ASP A 349 29.12 24.70 -32.74
C ASP A 349 28.10 25.77 -32.32
N ILE A 350 26.87 25.38 -32.00
CA ILE A 350 25.81 26.32 -31.60
C ILE A 350 25.23 26.00 -30.23
N MET A 351 24.75 27.05 -29.57
CA MET A 351 23.87 26.98 -28.41
C MET A 351 22.55 27.65 -28.76
N VAL A 352 21.45 27.05 -28.33
CA VAL A 352 20.10 27.57 -28.57
C VAL A 352 19.33 27.61 -27.26
N LYS A 353 18.68 28.75 -27.01
CA LYS A 353 17.63 28.88 -26.03
C LYS A 353 16.30 29.01 -26.75
N GLU A 354 15.37 28.13 -26.39
CA GLU A 354 14.03 28.01 -26.97
C GLU A 354 13.00 28.45 -25.94
N SER A 355 12.15 29.39 -26.31
CA SER A 355 11.08 29.91 -25.47
C SER A 355 9.79 30.18 -26.24
N LEU A 356 8.69 30.27 -25.50
CA LEU A 356 7.40 30.74 -26.01
C LEU A 356 7.32 32.27 -25.95
N THR A 357 6.39 32.85 -26.71
CA THR A 357 6.15 34.31 -26.72
C THR A 357 5.67 34.87 -25.38
N ASP A 358 5.23 34.01 -24.45
CA ASP A 358 4.87 34.39 -23.08
C ASP A 358 6.07 34.41 -22.11
N GLY A 359 7.27 34.07 -22.60
CA GLY A 359 8.51 34.02 -21.82
C GLY A 359 8.81 32.66 -21.19
N THR A 360 7.93 31.66 -21.33
CA THR A 360 8.20 30.29 -20.87
C THR A 360 9.41 29.72 -21.61
N VAL A 361 10.48 29.43 -20.87
CA VAL A 361 11.68 28.78 -21.43
C VAL A 361 11.42 27.28 -21.53
N ILE A 362 11.50 26.74 -22.73
CA ILE A 362 11.33 25.31 -23.04
C ILE A 362 12.68 24.60 -22.95
N ASN A 363 13.72 25.22 -23.50
CA ASN A 363 15.06 24.68 -23.47
C ASN A 363 16.09 25.81 -23.38
N ASP A 364 17.17 25.57 -22.66
CA ASP A 364 18.31 26.48 -22.58
C ASP A 364 19.60 25.66 -22.59
N MET A 365 20.25 25.63 -23.75
CA MET A 365 21.50 24.89 -23.91
C MET A 365 22.67 25.55 -23.17
N GLU A 366 22.68 26.88 -23.04
CA GLU A 366 23.75 27.61 -22.36
C GLU A 366 23.75 27.29 -20.86
N SER A 367 22.57 27.35 -20.23
CA SER A 367 22.38 26.99 -18.82
C SER A 367 22.71 25.51 -18.52
N ASN A 368 22.65 24.65 -19.53
CA ASN A 368 22.91 23.22 -19.41
C ASN A 368 24.30 22.79 -19.93
N ASN A 369 25.17 23.73 -20.30
CA ASN A 369 26.47 23.48 -20.93
C ASN A 369 26.39 22.52 -22.13
N LYS A 370 25.33 22.64 -22.94
CA LYS A 370 25.10 21.84 -24.14
C LYS A 370 25.49 22.62 -25.38
N VAL A 371 26.11 21.92 -26.34
CA VAL A 371 26.47 22.46 -27.65
C VAL A 371 26.10 21.41 -28.69
N VAL A 372 25.55 21.86 -29.81
CA VAL A 372 25.32 21.03 -30.99
C VAL A 372 26.39 21.40 -32.01
N SER A 373 27.08 20.39 -32.57
CA SER A 373 28.17 20.56 -33.53
C SER A 373 27.84 19.84 -34.83
N GLN A 374 27.63 20.59 -35.91
CA GLN A 374 27.26 20.04 -37.22
C GLN A 374 27.86 20.89 -38.35
N PRO A 375 28.14 20.30 -39.53
CA PRO A 375 28.37 21.08 -40.74
C PRO A 375 27.18 22.02 -40.99
N LEU A 376 27.45 23.25 -41.46
CA LEU A 376 26.42 24.27 -41.69
C LEU A 376 25.22 23.75 -42.49
N ASN A 377 25.45 22.87 -43.47
CA ASN A 377 24.41 22.32 -44.34
C ASN A 377 23.59 21.17 -43.73
N ASP A 378 24.00 20.63 -42.59
CA ASP A 378 23.31 19.53 -41.92
C ASP A 378 22.29 20.04 -40.88
N TYR A 379 22.38 21.33 -40.51
CA TYR A 379 21.38 21.97 -39.66
C TYR A 379 20.00 22.04 -40.35
N PRO A 380 18.90 21.98 -39.58
CA PRO A 380 17.55 22.20 -40.11
C PRO A 380 17.44 23.53 -40.85
N ALA A 381 16.65 23.58 -41.93
CA ALA A 381 16.57 24.72 -42.85
C ALA A 381 16.41 26.09 -42.15
N LEU A 382 15.58 26.16 -41.11
CA LEU A 382 15.39 27.35 -40.27
C LEU A 382 16.71 27.86 -39.67
N PHE A 383 17.47 26.98 -39.01
CA PHE A 383 18.74 27.32 -38.39
C PHE A 383 19.84 27.53 -39.44
N GLN A 384 19.86 26.74 -40.51
CA GLN A 384 20.80 26.93 -41.61
C GLN A 384 20.67 28.32 -42.24
N GLU A 385 19.45 28.81 -42.47
CA GLU A 385 19.23 30.17 -42.98
C GLU A 385 19.70 31.22 -41.97
N ALA A 386 19.37 31.07 -40.69
CA ALA A 386 19.79 31.99 -39.63
C ALA A 386 21.32 32.05 -39.45
N LEU A 387 22.00 30.90 -39.43
CA LEU A 387 23.45 30.80 -39.23
C LEU A 387 24.23 31.42 -40.39
N ARG A 388 23.71 31.38 -41.61
CA ARG A 388 24.32 32.04 -42.79
C ARG A 388 24.29 33.57 -42.72
N LEU A 389 23.46 34.15 -41.84
CA LEU A 389 23.43 35.58 -41.61
C LEU A 389 24.50 36.04 -40.62
N LEU A 390 25.20 35.10 -39.98
CA LEU A 390 26.17 35.36 -38.92
C LEU A 390 27.61 35.07 -39.35
N LYS A 391 28.53 35.67 -38.63
CA LYS A 391 29.95 35.35 -38.56
C LYS A 391 30.22 34.50 -37.31
N ASN A 392 31.43 33.97 -37.20
CA ASN A 392 31.86 33.22 -36.02
C ASN A 392 31.63 34.07 -34.75
N HIS A 393 31.21 33.42 -33.67
CA HIS A 393 30.76 34.05 -32.42
C HIS A 393 29.51 34.93 -32.49
N GLY A 394 28.85 35.01 -33.65
CA GLY A 394 27.62 35.77 -33.82
C GLY A 394 26.44 35.19 -33.04
N SER A 395 25.43 36.04 -32.80
CA SER A 395 24.16 35.67 -32.19
C SER A 395 22.97 36.34 -32.87
N ILE A 396 21.85 35.62 -32.92
CA ILE A 396 20.63 36.02 -33.60
C ILE A 396 19.40 35.54 -32.81
N THR A 397 18.41 36.42 -32.68
CA THR A 397 17.10 36.09 -32.13
C THR A 397 16.12 35.87 -33.28
N LEU A 398 15.43 34.74 -33.28
CA LEU A 398 14.44 34.35 -34.27
C LEU A 398 13.04 34.31 -33.64
N VAL A 399 12.04 34.78 -34.37
CA VAL A 399 10.62 34.65 -34.03
C VAL A 399 9.95 33.87 -35.14
N VAL A 400 9.59 32.63 -34.83
CA VAL A 400 9.33 31.58 -35.80
C VAL A 400 7.86 31.17 -35.73
N PRO A 401 7.08 31.37 -36.81
CA PRO A 401 5.68 30.96 -36.84
C PRO A 401 5.53 29.44 -36.71
N PRO A 402 4.38 28.95 -36.25
CA PRO A 402 4.17 27.52 -36.01
C PRO A 402 4.42 26.65 -37.25
N SER A 403 4.16 27.15 -38.46
CA SER A 403 4.40 26.44 -39.72
C SER A 403 5.87 26.09 -39.98
N LEU A 404 6.81 26.79 -39.32
CA LEU A 404 8.25 26.55 -39.41
C LEU A 404 8.84 25.92 -38.13
N ALA A 405 7.99 25.62 -37.14
CA ALA A 405 8.35 25.04 -35.86
C ALA A 405 7.53 23.74 -35.60
N TYR A 406 6.66 23.72 -34.59
CA TYR A 406 5.93 22.52 -34.15
C TYR A 406 4.50 22.39 -34.70
N GLY A 407 4.06 23.35 -35.53
CA GLY A 407 2.79 23.31 -36.25
C GLY A 407 1.54 23.19 -35.38
N GLU A 408 0.47 22.67 -35.98
CA GLU A 408 -0.84 22.48 -35.31
C GLU A 408 -0.81 21.42 -34.21
N GLN A 409 0.21 20.56 -34.18
CA GLN A 409 0.31 19.50 -33.18
C GLN A 409 1.04 19.97 -31.92
N GLY A 410 1.97 20.92 -32.05
CA GLY A 410 2.84 21.33 -30.96
C GLY A 410 3.76 20.17 -30.51
N ASN A 411 4.31 20.30 -29.31
CA ASN A 411 5.06 19.26 -28.60
C ASN A 411 4.66 19.27 -27.12
N LEU A 412 3.52 18.66 -26.82
CA LEU A 412 2.93 18.63 -25.48
C LEU A 412 3.77 17.81 -24.49
N PRO A 413 3.77 18.17 -23.20
CA PRO A 413 3.00 19.26 -22.59
C PRO A 413 3.64 20.65 -22.69
N GLU A 414 4.90 20.75 -23.13
CA GLU A 414 5.71 21.97 -23.03
C GLU A 414 5.39 23.00 -24.12
N ILE A 415 5.16 22.55 -25.35
CA ILE A 415 4.91 23.41 -26.51
C ILE A 415 3.46 23.21 -26.98
N PRO A 416 2.59 24.22 -26.86
CA PRO A 416 1.21 24.07 -27.27
C PRO A 416 1.06 24.03 -28.81
N PRO A 417 -0.06 23.47 -29.30
CA PRO A 417 -0.49 23.63 -30.69
C PRO A 417 -0.42 25.07 -31.19
N ASN A 418 0.07 25.27 -32.42
CA ASN A 418 0.16 26.57 -33.08
C ASN A 418 1.01 27.62 -32.33
N ALA A 419 1.94 27.18 -31.48
CA ALA A 419 2.88 28.08 -30.81
C ALA A 419 3.84 28.74 -31.81
N THR A 420 3.98 30.06 -31.70
CA THR A 420 5.15 30.77 -32.24
C THR A 420 6.31 30.60 -31.28
N MET A 421 7.46 30.21 -31.82
CA MET A 421 8.65 29.96 -31.02
C MET A 421 9.62 31.13 -31.12
N VAL A 422 10.33 31.38 -30.02
CA VAL A 422 11.44 32.32 -29.97
C VAL A 422 12.73 31.52 -29.76
N TYR A 423 13.70 31.71 -30.66
CA TYR A 423 15.01 31.08 -30.57
C TYR A 423 16.09 32.14 -30.43
N GLU A 424 16.84 32.10 -29.33
CA GLU A 424 18.09 32.83 -29.20
C GLU A 424 19.22 31.86 -29.60
N VAL A 425 19.85 32.10 -30.74
CA VAL A 425 20.88 31.23 -31.32
C VAL A 425 22.23 31.92 -31.22
N ARG A 426 23.24 31.22 -30.70
CA ARG A 426 24.62 31.71 -30.62
C ARG A 426 25.57 30.69 -31.23
N ILE A 427 26.48 31.20 -32.07
CA ILE A 427 27.63 30.43 -32.56
C ILE A 427 28.69 30.45 -31.46
N ALA A 428 29.03 29.28 -30.94
CA ALA A 428 30.14 29.11 -30.01
C ALA A 428 31.46 29.18 -30.76
N GLU A 429 31.57 28.43 -31.87
CA GLU A 429 32.78 28.31 -32.67
C GLU A 429 32.42 27.85 -34.10
N ALA A 430 33.15 28.31 -35.11
CA ALA A 430 33.08 27.82 -36.48
C ALA A 430 34.45 27.29 -36.91
N LYS A 431 34.53 25.99 -37.17
CA LYS A 431 35.76 25.28 -37.56
C LYS A 431 35.74 24.99 -39.05
N ASP A 432 36.87 25.16 -39.71
CA ASP A 432 37.01 24.76 -41.11
C ASP A 432 36.64 23.28 -41.28
N ALA A 433 35.85 22.99 -42.32
CA ALA A 433 35.49 21.63 -42.65
C ALA A 433 36.78 20.85 -42.93
N VAL A 434 37.04 19.78 -42.16
CA VAL A 434 38.16 18.89 -42.43
C VAL A 434 37.92 18.25 -43.79
N VAL A 435 38.59 18.77 -44.82
CA VAL A 435 38.65 18.14 -46.14
C VAL A 435 39.42 16.84 -45.94
N LYS A 436 38.69 15.73 -45.78
CA LYS A 436 39.25 14.38 -45.80
C LYS A 436 39.49 13.92 -47.22
#